data_AF-A0A922AEZ3-F1
#
_entry.id   AF-A0A922AEZ3-F1
#
_cell.length_a   1.000
_cell.length_b   1.000
_cell.length_c   1.000
_cell.angle_alpha   90.00
_cell.angle_beta   90.00
_cell.angle_gamma   90.00
#
_symmetry.space_group_name_H-M   'P 1'
#
loop_
_entity.id
_entity.type
_entity.pdbx_description
1 polymer ?
#
loop_
_entity_poly.entity_id
_entity_poly.type
_entity_poly.pdbx_seq_one_letter_code
_entity_poly.pdbx_strand_id
1 'polypeptide(L)'
;MALGCIILSMLRFFRLQVRDKFGNHVEAFLVILTALQFHLLFYCTRPLPNILAFGAVNLAYGHWLKGNFYAALNCLIFATIIFRCDMLLLLGPLGLMLLLTESISLWKALKRCIGMALLCIGLTIFVDSIMWKRILWPEFEVFWFNSVLNRSSEWGTHPFHWYFTSALPRSLLVAYPLFLIGLLLDRRALSFVLPVLSFVILYSKLPHKELRFIISSVPIFNLSAAIGATRIYNNRKKNFWKLLYFIMLGLLLISVGFTIITFMASLENYPGGHALKDLHQIGRLANNTNEQWVHIDPFSAMNGISRFCEYDFPWRYSKEEGIPLQEFCHRNFTYLINEHPTVDGFKCLFTINGFSRARLQARFPPVLLVKEPKVYIHGNILNKDVMDRNWPGCW
;
A
#
# COMPACT_ATOMS: atom_id res chain seq x y z
N MET A 1 -2.84 -13.79 -4.37
CA MET A 1 -2.04 -14.62 -3.43
C MET A 1 -0.58 -14.77 -3.84
N ALA A 2 -0.25 -15.02 -5.12
CA ALA A 2 1.13 -15.22 -5.57
C ALA A 2 2.09 -14.07 -5.19
N LEU A 3 1.70 -12.81 -5.43
CA LEU A 3 2.51 -11.63 -5.06
C LEU A 3 2.84 -11.61 -3.56
N GLY A 4 1.86 -11.87 -2.70
CA GLY A 4 2.07 -11.94 -1.25
C GLY A 4 3.12 -12.98 -0.87
N CYS A 5 3.09 -14.16 -1.51
CA CYS A 5 4.08 -15.21 -1.26
C CYS A 5 5.49 -14.79 -1.69
N ILE A 6 5.61 -14.09 -2.82
CA ILE A 6 6.90 -13.55 -3.31
C ILE A 6 7.45 -12.54 -2.31
N ILE A 7 6.64 -11.57 -1.87
CA ILE A 7 7.08 -10.55 -0.91
C ILE A 7 7.46 -11.18 0.44
N LEU A 8 6.68 -12.14 0.93
CA LEU A 8 7.02 -12.88 2.14
C LEU A 8 8.32 -13.69 2.01
N SER A 9 8.62 -14.24 0.83
CA SER A 9 9.90 -14.90 0.57
C SER A 9 11.08 -13.92 0.63
N MET A 10 10.94 -12.72 0.07
CA MET A 10 11.97 -11.67 0.15
C MET A 10 12.15 -11.16 1.58
N LEU A 11 11.06 -11.00 2.34
CA LEU A 11 11.10 -10.68 3.76
C LEU A 11 11.73 -11.81 4.59
N ARG A 12 11.49 -13.07 4.24
CA ARG A 12 12.16 -14.22 4.87
C ARG A 12 13.66 -14.16 4.64
N PHE A 13 14.12 -13.84 3.43
CA PHE A 13 15.54 -13.67 3.16
C PHE A 13 16.15 -12.57 4.05
N PHE A 14 15.53 -11.39 4.10
CA PHE A 14 15.93 -10.30 4.99
C PHE A 14 15.98 -10.76 6.47
N ARG A 15 14.93 -11.42 6.95
CA ARG A 15 14.85 -11.96 8.32
C ARG A 15 16.02 -12.89 8.66
N LEU A 16 16.37 -13.82 7.76
CA LEU A 16 17.48 -14.74 7.98
C LEU A 16 18.80 -13.99 8.16
N GLN A 17 19.04 -12.95 7.36
CA GLN A 17 20.26 -12.14 7.49
C GLN A 17 20.27 -11.31 8.78
N VAL A 18 19.11 -10.88 9.27
CA VAL A 18 19.00 -10.24 10.59
C VAL A 18 19.34 -11.22 11.71
N ARG A 19 18.81 -12.45 11.65
CA ARG A 19 19.12 -13.51 12.62
C ARG A 19 20.61 -13.79 12.67
N ASP A 20 21.23 -13.97 11.51
CA ASP A 20 22.65 -14.32 11.44
C ASP A 20 23.56 -13.19 11.96
N LYS A 21 23.15 -11.91 11.80
CA LYS A 21 23.93 -10.75 12.24
C LYS A 21 23.68 -10.28 13.68
N PHE A 22 22.43 -10.37 14.15
CA PHE A 22 21.99 -9.81 15.45
C PHE A 22 21.43 -10.85 16.43
N GLY A 23 21.24 -12.09 16.01
CA GLY A 23 20.79 -13.21 16.84
C GLY A 23 19.27 -13.45 16.86
N ASN A 24 18.88 -14.58 17.47
CA ASN A 24 17.51 -15.10 17.46
C ASN A 24 16.49 -14.18 18.17
N HIS A 25 16.89 -13.47 19.22
CA HIS A 25 15.97 -12.56 19.91
C HIS A 25 15.56 -11.36 19.04
N VAL A 26 16.52 -10.79 18.29
CA VAL A 26 16.23 -9.69 17.35
C VAL A 26 15.36 -10.19 16.20
N GLU A 27 15.62 -11.40 15.69
CA GLU A 27 14.75 -12.04 14.71
C GLU A 27 13.30 -12.17 15.22
N ALA A 28 13.12 -12.69 16.43
CA ALA A 28 11.80 -12.91 17.00
C ALA A 28 11.02 -11.59 17.14
N PHE A 29 11.66 -10.55 17.69
CA PHE A 29 11.02 -9.24 17.79
C PHE A 29 10.75 -8.61 16.43
N LEU A 30 11.63 -8.77 15.44
CA LEU A 30 11.39 -8.30 14.07
C LEU A 30 10.12 -8.94 13.49
N VAL A 31 9.95 -10.25 13.65
CA VAL A 31 8.76 -10.97 13.17
C VAL A 31 7.51 -10.50 13.89
N ILE A 32 7.54 -10.36 15.22
CA ILE A 32 6.40 -9.87 16.01
C ILE A 32 6.00 -8.47 15.55
N LEU A 33 6.95 -7.53 15.46
CA LEU A 33 6.68 -6.16 15.03
C LEU A 33 6.10 -6.11 13.62
N THR A 34 6.67 -6.85 12.67
CA THR A 34 6.15 -6.95 11.31
C THR A 34 4.74 -7.56 11.26
N ALA A 35 4.46 -8.60 12.06
CA ALA A 35 3.14 -9.24 12.12
C ALA A 35 2.07 -8.31 12.72
N LEU A 36 2.47 -7.41 13.62
CA LEU A 36 1.58 -6.42 14.23
C LEU A 36 1.28 -5.23 13.34
N GLN A 37 1.91 -5.07 12.18
CA GLN A 37 1.74 -3.89 11.32
C GLN A 37 0.73 -4.15 10.21
N PHE A 38 -0.50 -3.67 10.41
CA PHE A 38 -1.57 -3.78 9.42
C PHE A 38 -1.14 -3.30 8.03
N HIS A 39 -0.61 -2.07 7.91
CA HIS A 39 -0.32 -1.47 6.60
C HIS A 39 0.65 -2.31 5.78
N LEU A 40 1.72 -2.84 6.39
CA LEU A 40 2.70 -3.63 5.68
C LEU A 40 2.06 -4.89 5.08
N LEU A 41 1.38 -5.68 5.91
CA LEU A 41 0.73 -6.92 5.49
C LEU A 41 -0.40 -6.67 4.49
N PHE A 42 -1.17 -5.60 4.72
CA PHE A 42 -2.23 -5.15 3.83
C PHE A 42 -1.68 -4.85 2.43
N TYR A 43 -0.60 -4.10 2.31
CA TYR A 43 -0.07 -3.76 0.99
C TYR A 43 0.66 -4.93 0.29
N CYS A 44 1.22 -5.90 1.03
CA CYS A 44 1.99 -7.02 0.45
C CYS A 44 1.24 -7.85 -0.61
N THR A 45 -0.10 -7.83 -0.61
CA THR A 45 -0.92 -8.58 -1.58
C THR A 45 -1.39 -7.75 -2.76
N ARG A 46 -1.14 -6.44 -2.79
CA ARG A 46 -1.65 -5.52 -3.82
C ARG A 46 -0.60 -5.26 -4.89
N PRO A 47 -0.95 -5.39 -6.20
CA PRO A 47 -0.02 -5.21 -7.31
C PRO A 47 0.24 -3.73 -7.59
N LEU A 48 0.82 -3.04 -6.60
CA LEU A 48 1.26 -1.67 -6.73
C LEU A 48 2.77 -1.66 -7.06
N PRO A 49 3.26 -0.74 -7.90
CA PRO A 49 4.69 -0.62 -8.19
C PRO A 49 5.53 -0.44 -6.91
N ASN A 50 4.98 0.25 -5.90
CA ASN A 50 5.58 0.38 -4.56
C ASN A 50 5.91 -0.96 -3.90
N ILE A 51 5.06 -1.97 -4.10
CA ILE A 51 5.17 -3.28 -3.44
C ILE A 51 6.10 -4.20 -4.22
N LEU A 52 6.12 -4.09 -5.54
CA LEU A 52 7.13 -4.74 -6.37
C LEU A 52 8.54 -4.20 -6.04
N ALA A 53 8.68 -2.88 -5.98
CA ALA A 53 9.91 -2.22 -5.52
C ALA A 53 10.29 -2.64 -4.10
N PHE A 54 9.32 -2.69 -3.17
CA PHE A 54 9.54 -3.16 -1.80
C PHE A 54 10.13 -4.56 -1.73
N GLY A 55 9.68 -5.50 -2.58
CA GLY A 55 10.27 -6.84 -2.68
C GLY A 55 11.76 -6.81 -3.03
N ALA A 56 12.13 -6.04 -4.06
CA ALA A 56 13.51 -5.87 -4.49
C ALA A 56 14.36 -5.11 -3.45
N VAL A 57 13.79 -4.13 -2.74
CA VAL A 57 14.47 -3.42 -1.64
C VAL A 57 14.75 -4.36 -0.46
N ASN A 58 13.85 -5.28 -0.12
CA ASN A 58 14.11 -6.28 0.93
C ASN A 58 15.25 -7.23 0.56
N LEU A 59 15.34 -7.63 -0.72
CA LEU A 59 16.51 -8.37 -1.23
C LEU A 59 17.78 -7.54 -1.09
N ALA A 60 17.73 -6.26 -1.43
CA ALA A 60 18.86 -5.35 -1.28
C ALA A 60 19.32 -5.25 0.18
N TYR A 61 18.39 -5.06 1.11
CA TYR A 61 18.69 -5.03 2.54
C TYR A 61 19.25 -6.35 3.06
N GLY A 62 18.73 -7.49 2.60
CA GLY A 62 19.30 -8.80 2.93
C GLY A 62 20.75 -8.93 2.46
N HIS A 63 21.02 -8.59 1.20
CA HIS A 63 22.39 -8.61 0.66
C HIS A 63 23.32 -7.62 1.37
N TRP A 64 22.81 -6.46 1.74
CA TRP A 64 23.55 -5.46 2.52
C TRP A 64 23.91 -6.00 3.91
N LEU A 65 22.98 -6.63 4.62
CA LEU A 65 23.26 -7.28 5.90
C LEU A 65 24.28 -8.40 5.79
N LYS A 66 24.21 -9.19 4.71
CA LYS A 66 25.16 -10.27 4.37
C LYS A 66 26.57 -9.78 4.04
N GLY A 67 26.75 -8.49 3.72
CA GLY A 67 28.02 -7.92 3.24
C GLY A 67 28.23 -7.98 1.73
N ASN A 68 27.24 -8.43 0.97
CA ASN A 68 27.28 -8.46 -0.50
C ASN A 68 26.80 -7.12 -1.09
N PHE A 69 27.61 -6.07 -0.93
CA PHE A 69 27.23 -4.69 -1.26
C PHE A 69 26.87 -4.47 -2.74
N TYR A 70 27.60 -5.07 -3.68
CA TYR A 70 27.30 -4.94 -5.12
C TYR A 70 25.96 -5.58 -5.51
N ALA A 71 25.59 -6.70 -4.87
CA ALA A 71 24.28 -7.32 -5.10
C ALA A 71 23.15 -6.43 -4.54
N ALA A 72 23.37 -5.80 -3.38
CA ALA A 72 22.43 -4.84 -2.82
C ALA A 72 22.19 -3.65 -3.76
N LEU A 73 23.26 -3.07 -4.33
CA LEU A 73 23.15 -2.00 -5.32
C LEU A 73 22.39 -2.43 -6.58
N ASN A 74 22.68 -3.62 -7.11
CA ASN A 74 21.98 -4.14 -8.29
C ASN A 74 20.47 -4.30 -8.03
N CYS A 75 20.08 -4.82 -6.86
CA CYS A 75 18.67 -4.92 -6.47
C CYS A 75 17.99 -3.55 -6.35
N LEU A 76 18.68 -2.54 -5.81
CA LEU A 76 18.14 -1.17 -5.73
C LEU A 76 18.02 -0.53 -7.10
N ILE A 77 18.99 -0.72 -8.00
CA ILE A 77 18.93 -0.21 -9.37
C ILE A 77 17.77 -0.85 -10.13
N PHE A 78 17.58 -2.16 -9.97
CA PHE A 78 16.43 -2.88 -10.52
C PHE A 78 15.11 -2.29 -10.01
N ALA A 79 14.99 -2.08 -8.70
CA ALA A 79 13.81 -1.44 -8.11
C ALA A 79 13.57 -0.03 -8.67
N THR A 80 14.65 0.76 -8.82
CA THR A 80 14.59 2.15 -9.29
C THR A 80 14.16 2.27 -10.74
N ILE A 81 14.74 1.47 -11.63
CA ILE A 81 14.55 1.64 -13.08
C ILE A 81 13.28 0.99 -13.59
N ILE A 82 12.92 -0.17 -13.04
CA ILE A 82 11.81 -0.99 -13.54
C ILE A 82 10.51 -0.67 -12.81
N PHE A 83 10.57 -0.52 -11.48
CA PHE A 83 9.34 -0.41 -10.69
C PHE A 83 9.03 1.00 -10.22
N ARG A 84 10.04 1.76 -9.74
CA ARG A 84 9.82 3.07 -9.13
C ARG A 84 11.06 3.96 -9.16
N CYS A 85 11.06 5.01 -9.97
CA CYS A 85 12.15 5.98 -10.04
C CYS A 85 12.49 6.62 -8.69
N ASP A 86 11.50 6.79 -7.80
CA ASP A 86 11.73 7.42 -6.49
C ASP A 86 12.64 6.60 -5.56
N MET A 87 12.84 5.30 -5.82
CA MET A 87 13.80 4.49 -5.07
C MET A 87 15.24 4.99 -5.28
N LEU A 88 15.49 5.87 -6.25
CA LEU A 88 16.72 6.64 -6.37
C LEU A 88 17.04 7.41 -5.07
N LEU A 89 16.01 7.91 -4.38
CA LEU A 89 16.16 8.62 -3.11
C LEU A 89 16.65 7.72 -1.96
N LEU A 90 16.56 6.39 -2.10
CA LEU A 90 17.15 5.41 -1.20
C LEU A 90 18.51 4.92 -1.72
N LEU A 91 18.61 4.64 -3.02
CA LEU A 91 19.84 4.21 -3.69
C LEU A 91 20.98 5.22 -3.48
N GLY A 92 20.69 6.52 -3.61
CA GLY A 92 21.67 7.60 -3.45
C GLY A 92 22.31 7.60 -2.06
N PRO A 93 21.55 7.80 -0.96
CA PRO A 93 22.09 7.79 0.39
C PRO A 93 22.79 6.48 0.78
N LEU A 94 22.23 5.33 0.39
CA LEU A 94 22.83 4.03 0.70
C LEU A 94 24.15 3.85 -0.07
N GLY A 95 24.17 4.16 -1.37
CA GLY A 95 25.37 4.10 -2.19
C GLY A 95 26.46 5.05 -1.70
N LEU A 96 26.09 6.29 -1.34
CA LEU A 96 27.02 7.27 -0.77
C LEU A 96 27.61 6.76 0.54
N MET A 97 26.80 6.22 1.44
CA MET A 97 27.29 5.66 2.70
C MET A 97 28.24 4.48 2.46
N LEU A 98 27.96 3.60 1.50
CA LEU A 98 28.87 2.49 1.15
C LEU A 98 30.21 2.98 0.58
N LEU A 99 30.22 4.09 -0.16
CA LEU A 99 31.44 4.73 -0.63
C LEU A 99 32.23 5.37 0.51
N LEU A 100 31.55 6.12 1.38
CA LEU A 100 32.17 6.79 2.54
C LEU A 100 32.75 5.80 3.57
N THR A 101 32.17 4.61 3.66
CA THR A 101 32.66 3.53 4.53
C THR A 101 33.67 2.62 3.83
N GLU A 102 34.12 2.97 2.62
CA GLU A 102 35.06 2.21 1.79
C GLU A 102 34.64 0.74 1.56
N SER A 103 33.34 0.44 1.75
CA SER A 103 32.78 -0.90 1.56
C SER A 103 32.71 -1.28 0.07
N ILE A 104 32.76 -0.30 -0.82
CA ILE A 104 32.80 -0.47 -2.27
C ILE A 104 33.79 0.52 -2.90
N SER A 105 34.49 0.06 -3.94
CA SER A 105 35.30 0.96 -4.79
C SER A 105 34.42 1.76 -5.75
N LEU A 106 34.66 3.07 -5.86
CA LEU A 106 33.91 4.00 -6.72
C LEU A 106 33.88 3.55 -8.18
N TRP A 107 35.02 3.23 -8.78
CA TRP A 107 35.09 2.82 -10.18
C TRP A 107 34.38 1.50 -10.44
N LYS A 108 34.53 0.53 -9.53
CA LYS A 108 33.84 -0.76 -9.63
C LYS A 108 32.34 -0.61 -9.44
N ALA A 109 31.91 0.25 -8.52
CA ALA A 109 30.51 0.59 -8.31
C ALA A 109 29.93 1.23 -9.56
N LEU A 110 30.58 2.26 -10.12
CA LEU A 110 30.12 2.95 -11.32
C LEU A 110 29.95 2.00 -12.51
N LYS A 111 30.95 1.15 -12.81
CA LYS A 111 30.87 0.16 -13.89
C LYS A 111 29.70 -0.82 -13.70
N ARG A 112 29.51 -1.32 -12.47
CA ARG A 112 28.41 -2.24 -12.14
C ARG A 112 27.05 -1.55 -12.23
N CYS A 113 26.94 -0.33 -11.70
CA CYS A 113 25.72 0.45 -11.71
C CYS A 113 25.27 0.78 -13.13
N ILE A 114 26.19 1.25 -13.99
CA ILE A 114 25.89 1.55 -15.40
C ILE A 114 25.50 0.28 -16.14
N GLY A 115 26.25 -0.81 -15.98
CA GLY A 115 25.93 -2.08 -16.63
C GLY A 115 24.55 -2.61 -16.25
N MET A 116 24.22 -2.60 -14.95
CA MET A 116 22.89 -3.00 -14.46
C MET A 116 21.80 -2.05 -14.94
N ALA A 117 22.07 -0.73 -14.97
CA ALA A 117 21.10 0.26 -15.41
C ALA A 117 20.73 0.08 -16.89
N LEU A 118 21.72 -0.09 -17.77
CA LEU A 118 21.49 -0.33 -19.19
C LEU A 118 20.71 -1.63 -19.43
N LEU A 119 21.02 -2.70 -18.68
CA LEU A 119 20.26 -3.95 -18.73
C LEU A 119 18.79 -3.73 -18.33
N CYS A 120 18.54 -3.05 -17.21
CA CYS A 120 17.18 -2.78 -16.73
C CYS A 120 16.41 -1.86 -17.70
N ILE A 121 17.04 -0.84 -18.25
CA ILE A 121 16.45 0.07 -19.24
C ILE A 121 16.07 -0.71 -20.50
N GLY A 122 16.97 -1.56 -21.01
CA GLY A 122 16.67 -2.43 -22.14
C GLY A 122 15.49 -3.35 -21.87
N LEU A 123 15.41 -3.93 -20.67
CA LEU A 123 14.33 -4.83 -20.27
C LEU A 123 12.97 -4.13 -20.16
N THR A 124 12.90 -2.97 -19.48
CA THR A 124 11.63 -2.22 -19.35
C THR A 124 11.18 -1.69 -20.70
N ILE A 125 12.08 -1.11 -21.52
CA ILE A 125 11.71 -0.66 -22.86
C ILE A 125 11.20 -1.83 -23.68
N PHE A 126 11.88 -2.98 -23.68
CA PHE A 126 11.44 -4.15 -24.45
C PHE A 126 10.05 -4.65 -24.02
N VAL A 127 9.84 -4.91 -22.73
CA VAL A 127 8.58 -5.48 -22.22
C VAL A 127 7.44 -4.47 -22.30
N ASP A 128 7.65 -3.24 -21.83
CA ASP A 128 6.61 -2.24 -21.76
C ASP A 128 6.22 -1.73 -23.15
N SER A 129 7.16 -1.66 -24.11
CA SER A 129 6.81 -1.26 -25.47
C SER A 129 5.90 -2.26 -26.18
N ILE A 130 6.04 -3.56 -25.86
CA ILE A 130 5.12 -4.61 -26.36
C ILE A 130 3.72 -4.41 -25.76
N MET A 131 3.65 -4.19 -24.44
CA MET A 131 2.37 -4.04 -23.73
C MET A 131 1.62 -2.77 -24.13
N TRP A 132 2.34 -1.66 -24.30
CA TRP A 132 1.77 -0.36 -24.62
C TRP A 132 1.69 -0.05 -26.12
N LYS A 133 2.22 -0.93 -26.98
CA LYS A 133 2.25 -0.78 -28.44
C LYS A 133 2.94 0.51 -28.93
N ARG A 134 3.86 1.07 -28.14
CA ARG A 134 4.70 2.22 -28.49
C ARG A 134 6.02 2.14 -27.72
N ILE A 135 7.11 2.66 -28.29
CA ILE A 135 8.40 2.68 -27.59
C ILE A 135 8.28 3.60 -26.38
N LEU A 136 8.45 3.07 -25.17
CA LEU A 136 8.41 3.85 -23.96
C LEU A 136 9.24 3.25 -22.81
N TRP A 137 9.69 4.13 -21.92
CA TRP A 137 10.21 3.77 -20.60
C TRP A 137 9.26 4.38 -19.56
N PRO A 138 8.42 3.57 -18.88
CA PRO A 138 7.32 4.10 -18.07
C PRO A 138 7.83 5.01 -16.95
N GLU A 139 8.85 4.55 -16.21
CA GLU A 139 9.37 5.29 -15.06
C GLU A 139 10.06 6.60 -15.45
N PHE A 140 10.59 6.70 -16.67
CA PHE A 140 11.10 7.98 -17.18
C PHE A 140 9.98 8.96 -17.50
N GLU A 141 8.88 8.52 -18.13
CA GLU A 141 7.70 9.37 -18.35
C GLU A 141 7.11 9.85 -17.02
N VAL A 142 7.02 8.97 -16.02
CA VAL A 142 6.55 9.29 -14.67
C VAL A 142 7.48 10.30 -13.98
N PHE A 143 8.79 10.10 -14.08
CA PHE A 143 9.78 11.03 -13.53
C PHE A 143 9.66 12.41 -14.20
N TRP A 144 9.56 12.44 -15.52
CA TRP A 144 9.40 13.67 -16.29
C TRP A 144 8.12 14.42 -15.91
N PHE A 145 6.99 13.72 -15.89
CA PHE A 145 5.69 14.31 -15.56
C PHE A 145 5.64 14.85 -14.12
N ASN A 146 6.12 14.08 -13.14
CA ASN A 146 5.96 14.46 -11.73
C ASN A 146 7.05 15.38 -11.22
N SER A 147 8.31 15.13 -11.60
CA SER A 147 9.46 15.87 -11.07
C SER A 147 9.85 17.06 -11.93
N VAL A 148 9.79 16.92 -13.27
CA VAL A 148 10.21 17.99 -14.19
C VAL A 148 9.05 18.96 -14.46
N LEU A 149 7.85 18.45 -14.75
CA LEU A 149 6.66 19.29 -14.95
C LEU A 149 5.98 19.72 -13.65
N ASN A 150 6.45 19.23 -12.49
CA ASN A 150 5.94 19.55 -11.15
C ASN A 150 4.42 19.34 -10.97
N ARG A 151 3.83 18.39 -11.72
CA ARG A 151 2.40 18.05 -11.67
C ARG A 151 2.03 17.20 -10.45
N SER A 152 3.02 16.81 -9.64
CA SER A 152 2.77 16.03 -8.42
C SER A 152 1.84 16.74 -7.43
N SER A 153 1.79 18.07 -7.42
CA SER A 153 0.91 18.86 -6.54
C SER A 153 -0.58 18.75 -6.87
N GLU A 154 -0.95 18.34 -8.08
CA GLU A 154 -2.34 18.20 -8.53
C GLU A 154 -3.09 17.10 -7.79
N TRP A 155 -2.35 16.13 -7.24
CA TRP A 155 -2.88 15.00 -6.46
C TRP A 155 -3.03 15.33 -4.97
N GLY A 156 -3.00 16.62 -4.61
CA GLY A 156 -3.07 17.12 -3.24
C GLY A 156 -1.69 17.26 -2.59
N THR A 157 -1.62 18.14 -1.59
CA THR A 157 -0.35 18.47 -0.92
C THR A 157 -0.42 18.24 0.59
N HIS A 158 0.71 17.83 1.15
CA HIS A 158 0.86 17.61 2.58
C HIS A 158 2.12 18.33 3.10
N PRO A 159 2.11 18.80 4.36
CA PRO A 159 3.25 19.52 4.93
C PRO A 159 4.47 18.59 5.08
N PHE A 160 5.68 19.17 5.14
CA PHE A 160 6.95 18.43 5.18
C PHE A 160 6.98 17.33 6.24
N HIS A 161 6.59 17.65 7.48
CA HIS A 161 6.59 16.73 8.62
C HIS A 161 5.56 15.58 8.56
N TRP A 162 4.68 15.52 7.56
CA TRP A 162 3.56 14.57 7.50
C TRP A 162 3.99 13.11 7.60
N TYR A 163 5.13 12.75 7.00
CA TYR A 163 5.64 11.38 7.12
C TYR A 163 6.01 11.02 8.56
N PHE A 164 6.58 11.96 9.32
CA PHE A 164 6.98 11.74 10.71
C PHE A 164 5.81 11.82 11.68
N THR A 165 4.85 12.72 11.45
CA THR A 165 3.72 12.93 12.36
C THR A 165 2.54 12.00 12.09
N SER A 166 2.37 11.52 10.85
CA SER A 166 1.20 10.76 10.46
C SER A 166 1.53 9.39 9.85
N ALA A 167 2.38 9.32 8.83
CA ALA A 167 2.59 8.07 8.08
C ALA A 167 3.38 7.02 8.87
N LEU A 168 4.53 7.40 9.42
CA LEU A 168 5.40 6.51 10.18
C LEU A 168 4.74 6.02 11.49
N PRO A 169 4.10 6.86 12.31
CA PRO A 169 3.40 6.38 13.50
C PRO A 169 2.32 5.36 13.19
N ARG A 170 1.51 5.60 12.13
CA ARG A 170 0.47 4.65 11.68
C ARG A 170 1.06 3.37 11.11
N SER A 171 2.17 3.44 10.39
CA SER A 171 2.80 2.26 9.77
C SER A 171 3.56 1.39 10.76
N LEU A 172 4.28 2.02 11.69
CA LEU A 172 5.21 1.34 12.60
C LEU A 172 4.57 0.95 13.93
N LEU A 173 3.53 1.65 14.38
CA LEU A 173 2.87 1.44 15.67
C LEU A 173 3.90 1.46 16.81
N VAL A 174 3.93 0.43 17.66
CA VAL A 174 4.94 0.27 18.72
C VAL A 174 6.39 0.28 18.21
N ALA A 175 6.65 -0.09 16.95
CA ALA A 175 7.99 0.02 16.39
C ALA A 175 8.45 1.48 16.25
N TYR A 176 7.53 2.46 16.20
CA TYR A 176 7.86 3.88 16.06
C TYR A 176 8.67 4.42 17.26
N PRO A 177 8.20 4.33 18.52
CA PRO A 177 9.03 4.72 19.65
C PRO A 177 10.21 3.77 19.89
N LEU A 178 10.05 2.47 19.58
CA LEU A 178 11.12 1.49 19.80
C LEU A 178 12.32 1.66 18.86
N PHE A 179 12.13 2.11 17.61
CA PHE A 179 13.28 2.28 16.70
C PHE A 179 14.21 3.40 17.19
N LEU A 180 13.66 4.45 17.82
CA LEU A 180 14.43 5.52 18.46
C LEU A 180 15.24 4.98 19.64
N ILE A 181 14.64 4.11 20.46
CA ILE A 181 15.35 3.41 21.54
C ILE A 181 16.47 2.53 20.96
N GLY A 182 16.23 1.82 19.86
CA GLY A 182 17.24 1.03 19.15
C GLY A 182 18.44 1.86 18.71
N LEU A 183 18.18 3.04 18.13
CA LEU A 183 19.22 3.98 17.71
C LEU A 183 20.08 4.47 18.88
N LEU A 184 19.45 4.76 20.02
CA LEU A 184 20.16 5.25 21.21
C LEU A 184 20.99 4.16 21.89
N LEU A 185 20.54 2.90 21.83
CA LEU A 185 21.15 1.79 22.57
C LEU A 185 22.22 1.01 21.76
N ASP A 186 22.13 0.97 20.44
CA ASP A 186 23.09 0.25 19.60
C ASP A 186 23.53 1.08 18.39
N ARG A 187 24.80 1.53 18.41
CA ARG A 187 25.40 2.30 17.32
C ARG A 187 25.41 1.56 15.99
N ARG A 188 25.37 0.22 15.98
CA ARG A 188 25.31 -0.57 14.74
C ARG A 188 24.01 -0.33 13.97
N ALA A 189 22.91 -0.04 14.68
CA ALA A 189 21.63 0.28 14.05
C ALA A 189 21.70 1.60 13.26
N LEU A 190 22.51 2.56 13.70
CA LEU A 190 22.66 3.87 13.07
C LEU A 190 23.13 3.75 11.62
N SER A 191 24.11 2.89 11.34
CA SER A 191 24.59 2.63 9.97
C SER A 191 23.49 2.13 9.04
N PHE A 192 22.48 1.42 9.56
CA PHE A 192 21.36 0.96 8.75
C PHE A 192 20.27 2.03 8.59
N VAL A 193 19.96 2.72 9.67
CA VAL A 193 18.86 3.68 9.73
C VAL A 193 19.19 4.98 9.01
N LEU A 194 20.44 5.44 9.00
CA LEU A 194 20.81 6.74 8.41
C LEU A 194 20.42 6.88 6.92
N PRO A 195 20.75 5.93 6.01
CA PRO A 195 20.31 6.01 4.62
C PRO A 195 18.79 6.01 4.47
N VAL A 196 18.08 5.25 5.30
CA VAL A 196 16.62 5.13 5.25
C VAL A 196 15.93 6.36 5.81
N LEU A 197 16.48 6.96 6.86
CA LEU A 197 16.01 8.23 7.40
C LEU A 197 16.24 9.36 6.38
N SER A 198 17.40 9.37 5.72
CA SER A 198 17.68 10.29 4.61
C SER A 198 16.67 10.14 3.48
N PHE A 199 16.35 8.90 3.07
CA PHE A 199 15.30 8.62 2.10
C PHE A 199 13.95 9.25 2.50
N VAL A 200 13.49 9.06 3.75
CA VAL A 200 12.21 9.65 4.21
C VAL A 200 12.28 11.17 4.24
N ILE A 201 13.40 11.77 4.66
CA ILE A 201 13.60 13.23 4.69
C ILE A 201 13.57 13.82 3.27
N LEU A 202 14.25 13.17 2.33
CA LEU A 202 14.27 13.59 0.93
C LEU A 202 12.88 13.49 0.32
N TYR A 203 12.18 12.37 0.54
CA TYR A 203 10.81 12.18 0.06
C TYR A 203 9.84 13.19 0.71
N SER A 204 10.07 13.60 1.96
CA SER A 204 9.25 14.60 2.66
C SER A 204 9.23 15.97 1.96
N LYS A 205 10.22 16.27 1.11
CA LYS A 205 10.25 17.51 0.33
C LYS A 205 9.24 17.54 -0.82
N LEU A 206 8.77 16.37 -1.28
CA LEU A 206 7.79 16.29 -2.37
C LEU A 206 6.40 16.73 -1.88
N PRO A 207 5.62 17.48 -2.68
CA PRO A 207 4.36 18.07 -2.23
C PRO A 207 3.31 17.00 -1.94
N HIS A 208 3.12 16.06 -2.86
CA HIS A 208 2.22 14.93 -2.71
C HIS A 208 2.88 13.80 -1.92
N LYS A 209 2.12 13.22 -0.98
CA LYS A 209 2.63 12.23 -0.04
C LYS A 209 1.60 11.15 0.20
N GLU A 210 2.06 9.91 0.19
CA GLU A 210 1.24 8.76 0.53
C GLU A 210 2.07 7.78 1.36
N LEU A 211 1.41 7.06 2.27
CA LEU A 211 2.07 6.12 3.17
C LEU A 211 2.84 5.04 2.38
N ARG A 212 2.27 4.55 1.28
CA ARG A 212 2.88 3.48 0.45
C ARG A 212 4.20 3.89 -0.20
N PHE A 213 4.49 5.17 -0.38
CA PHE A 213 5.72 5.63 -1.00
C PHE A 213 6.96 5.38 -0.13
N ILE A 214 6.79 5.44 1.19
CA ILE A 214 7.88 5.21 2.15
C ILE A 214 7.88 3.79 2.73
N ILE A 215 7.07 2.86 2.19
CA ILE A 215 6.93 1.50 2.76
C ILE A 215 8.26 0.73 2.79
N SER A 216 9.16 1.03 1.85
CA SER A 216 10.53 0.55 1.80
C SER A 216 11.37 0.88 3.04
N SER A 217 10.98 1.90 3.82
CA SER A 217 11.68 2.26 5.05
C SER A 217 11.35 1.35 6.25
N VAL A 218 10.16 0.73 6.24
CA VAL A 218 9.61 -0.03 7.37
C VAL A 218 10.52 -1.18 7.86
N PRO A 219 11.12 -2.02 6.99
CA PRO A 219 11.94 -3.15 7.44
C PRO A 219 13.16 -2.75 8.28
N ILE A 220 13.82 -1.64 7.92
CA ILE A 220 15.00 -1.15 8.63
C ILE A 220 14.61 -0.45 9.94
N PHE A 221 13.50 0.28 9.96
CA PHE A 221 12.97 0.81 11.23
C PHE A 221 12.53 -0.32 12.18
N ASN A 222 11.91 -1.39 11.66
CA ASN A 222 11.59 -2.57 12.44
C ASN A 222 12.84 -3.30 12.96
N LEU A 223 13.92 -3.36 12.16
CA LEU A 223 15.19 -3.91 12.62
C LEU A 223 15.73 -3.12 13.83
N SER A 224 15.77 -1.78 13.74
CA SER A 224 16.21 -0.95 14.86
C SER A 224 15.29 -1.13 16.08
N ALA A 225 13.97 -1.15 15.87
CA ALA A 225 13.00 -1.40 16.94
C ALA A 225 13.19 -2.78 17.60
N ALA A 226 13.49 -3.82 16.83
CA ALA A 226 13.74 -5.16 17.32
C ALA A 226 15.04 -5.26 18.15
N ILE A 227 16.09 -4.52 17.77
CA ILE A 227 17.32 -4.38 18.56
C ILE A 227 17.01 -3.71 19.91
N GLY A 228 16.25 -2.60 19.89
CA GLY A 228 15.80 -1.90 21.10
C GLY A 228 14.95 -2.81 22.01
N ALA A 229 13.95 -3.50 21.45
CA ALA A 229 13.10 -4.45 22.17
C ALA A 229 13.90 -5.59 22.80
N THR A 230 14.87 -6.14 22.07
CA THR A 230 15.76 -7.20 22.58
C THR A 230 16.59 -6.70 23.76
N ARG A 231 17.11 -5.47 23.69
CA ARG A 231 17.87 -4.88 24.80
C ARG A 231 17.01 -4.69 26.04
N ILE A 232 15.76 -4.26 25.88
CA ILE A 232 14.77 -4.15 26.97
C ILE A 232 14.50 -5.53 27.58
N TYR A 233 14.21 -6.52 26.75
CA TYR A 233 13.92 -7.89 27.18
C TYR A 233 15.08 -8.54 27.95
N ASN A 234 16.32 -8.39 27.46
CA ASN A 234 17.49 -8.98 28.10
C ASN A 234 17.79 -8.35 29.48
N ASN A 235 17.47 -7.06 29.66
CA ASN A 235 17.73 -6.34 30.91
C ASN A 235 16.52 -6.29 31.87
N ARG A 236 15.40 -6.96 31.54
CA ARG A 236 14.11 -6.90 32.26
C ARG A 236 14.14 -7.16 33.78
N LYS A 237 15.22 -7.76 34.30
CA LYS A 237 15.40 -8.01 35.74
C LYS A 237 15.77 -6.76 36.55
N LYS A 238 16.28 -5.70 35.91
CA LYS A 238 16.65 -4.43 36.55
C LYS A 238 15.43 -3.50 36.68
N ASN A 239 15.27 -2.78 37.79
CA ASN A 239 14.06 -1.99 38.09
C ASN A 239 13.60 -1.06 36.94
N PHE A 240 14.48 -0.20 36.42
CA PHE A 240 14.14 0.70 35.30
C PHE A 240 13.75 -0.06 34.02
N TRP A 241 14.49 -1.12 33.69
CA TRP A 241 14.23 -1.94 32.52
C TRP A 241 12.97 -2.81 32.65
N LYS A 242 12.61 -3.20 33.88
CA LYS A 242 11.35 -3.88 34.19
C LYS A 242 10.16 -2.99 33.85
N LEU A 243 10.21 -1.70 34.19
CA LEU A 243 9.19 -0.72 33.79
C LEU A 243 9.11 -0.59 32.27
N LEU A 244 10.24 -0.38 31.58
CA LEU A 244 10.27 -0.30 30.11
C LEU A 244 9.73 -1.58 29.44
N TYR A 245 10.00 -2.74 30.03
CA TYR A 245 9.48 -4.02 29.55
C TYR A 245 7.95 -4.09 29.65
N PHE A 246 7.36 -3.69 30.78
CA PHE A 246 5.89 -3.62 30.91
C PHE A 246 5.26 -2.60 29.97
N ILE A 247 5.90 -1.43 29.79
CA ILE A 247 5.46 -0.42 28.81
C ILE A 247 5.49 -1.02 27.39
N MET A 248 6.57 -1.70 27.02
CA MET A 248 6.70 -2.36 25.71
C MET A 248 5.61 -3.42 25.50
N LEU A 249 5.31 -4.25 26.51
CA LEU A 249 4.21 -5.22 26.45
C LEU A 249 2.84 -4.53 26.27
N GLY A 250 2.59 -3.45 27.01
CA GLY A 250 1.36 -2.66 26.85
C GLY A 250 1.22 -2.08 25.44
N LEU A 251 2.30 -1.51 24.89
CA LEU A 251 2.31 -0.97 23.53
C LEU A 251 2.14 -2.05 22.45
N LEU A 252 2.68 -3.26 22.66
CA LEU A 252 2.43 -4.41 21.79
C LEU A 252 0.94 -4.79 21.78
N LEU A 253 0.29 -4.85 22.95
CA LEU A 253 -1.15 -5.11 23.05
C LEU A 253 -2.00 -4.01 22.40
N ILE A 254 -1.64 -2.74 22.59
CA ILE A 254 -2.30 -1.61 21.91
C ILE A 254 -2.14 -1.74 20.39
N SER A 255 -0.96 -2.15 19.91
CA SER A 255 -0.71 -2.35 18.48
C SER A 255 -1.56 -3.49 17.90
N VAL A 256 -1.78 -4.58 18.65
CA VAL A 256 -2.74 -5.64 18.28
C VAL A 256 -4.14 -5.03 18.10
N GLY A 257 -4.61 -4.26 19.09
CA GLY A 257 -5.92 -3.61 19.03
C GLY A 257 -6.07 -2.68 17.81
N PHE A 258 -5.05 -1.84 17.55
CA PHE A 258 -5.05 -0.95 16.38
C PHE A 258 -5.07 -1.72 15.06
N THR A 259 -4.32 -2.82 14.98
CA THR A 259 -4.29 -3.67 13.78
C THR A 259 -5.61 -4.40 13.56
N ILE A 260 -6.30 -4.84 14.61
CA ILE A 260 -7.66 -5.41 14.48
C ILE A 260 -8.65 -4.34 14.00
N ILE A 261 -8.63 -3.14 14.59
CA ILE A 261 -9.55 -2.05 14.20
C ILE A 261 -9.33 -1.63 12.75
N THR A 262 -8.07 -1.45 12.33
CA THR A 262 -7.73 -1.07 10.96
C THR A 262 -8.04 -2.20 9.96
N PHE A 263 -7.82 -3.46 10.35
CA PHE A 263 -8.26 -4.61 9.57
C PHE A 263 -9.77 -4.62 9.36
N MET A 264 -10.56 -4.47 10.42
CA MET A 264 -12.02 -4.41 10.35
C MET A 264 -12.50 -3.24 9.48
N ALA A 265 -11.90 -2.06 9.64
CA ALA A 265 -12.22 -0.90 8.79
C ALA A 265 -11.91 -1.19 7.31
N SER A 266 -10.82 -1.92 7.03
CA SER A 266 -10.42 -2.23 5.66
C SER A 266 -11.31 -3.21 4.92
N LEU A 267 -12.04 -4.07 5.64
CA LEU A 267 -13.03 -4.98 5.03
C LEU A 267 -14.18 -4.19 4.39
N GLU A 268 -14.49 -3.03 4.93
CA GLU A 268 -15.63 -2.18 4.56
C GLU A 268 -15.23 -1.07 3.56
N ASN A 269 -13.99 -1.07 3.08
CA ASN A 269 -13.46 -0.08 2.13
C ASN A 269 -13.71 -0.44 0.65
N TYR A 270 -14.45 -1.52 0.38
CA TYR A 270 -14.72 -1.98 -1.00
C TYR A 270 -16.22 -2.05 -1.36
N PRO A 271 -17.02 -1.00 -1.05
CA PRO A 271 -18.46 -1.03 -1.27
C PRO A 271 -18.87 -1.23 -2.74
N GLY A 272 -18.06 -0.78 -3.71
CA GLY A 272 -18.36 -0.99 -5.14
C GLY A 272 -18.31 -2.48 -5.52
N GLY A 273 -17.31 -3.23 -5.02
CA GLY A 273 -17.21 -4.67 -5.26
C GLY A 273 -18.40 -5.44 -4.66
N HIS A 274 -18.86 -5.03 -3.47
CA HIS A 274 -20.07 -5.58 -2.85
C HIS A 274 -21.33 -5.23 -3.65
N ALA A 275 -21.47 -3.99 -4.09
CA ALA A 275 -22.60 -3.53 -4.91
C ALA A 275 -22.78 -4.36 -6.18
N LEU A 276 -21.69 -4.59 -6.92
CA LEU A 276 -21.74 -5.39 -8.14
C LEU A 276 -22.07 -6.86 -7.87
N LYS A 277 -21.50 -7.42 -6.79
CA LYS A 277 -21.77 -8.80 -6.38
C LYS A 277 -23.25 -8.99 -6.03
N ASP A 278 -23.80 -8.09 -5.24
CA ASP A 278 -25.19 -8.16 -4.78
C ASP A 278 -26.16 -7.93 -5.95
N LEU A 279 -25.83 -7.01 -6.87
CA LEU A 279 -26.57 -6.82 -8.11
C LEU A 279 -26.63 -8.10 -8.95
N HIS A 280 -25.50 -8.81 -9.11
CA HIS A 280 -25.48 -10.08 -9.83
C HIS A 280 -26.30 -11.17 -9.14
N GLN A 281 -26.25 -11.24 -7.81
CA GLN A 281 -27.01 -12.23 -7.04
C GLN A 281 -28.52 -12.03 -7.21
N ILE A 282 -28.98 -10.78 -7.14
CA ILE A 282 -30.40 -10.44 -7.35
C ILE A 282 -30.78 -10.63 -8.82
N GLY A 283 -29.91 -10.26 -9.74
CA GLY A 283 -30.14 -10.40 -11.19
C GLY A 283 -30.21 -11.86 -11.67
N ARG A 284 -29.45 -12.79 -11.05
CA ARG A 284 -29.48 -14.23 -11.37
C ARG A 284 -30.80 -14.92 -11.03
N LEU A 285 -31.55 -14.40 -10.06
CA LEU A 285 -32.87 -14.94 -9.70
C LEU A 285 -33.92 -14.69 -10.79
N ALA A 286 -33.64 -13.79 -11.72
CA ALA A 286 -34.50 -13.51 -12.86
C ALA A 286 -33.95 -14.19 -14.12
N ASN A 287 -34.76 -15.06 -14.74
CA ASN A 287 -34.51 -15.63 -16.06
C ASN A 287 -34.58 -14.51 -17.12
N ASN A 288 -33.52 -13.72 -17.21
CA ASN A 288 -33.44 -12.62 -18.17
C ASN A 288 -32.92 -13.16 -19.51
N THR A 289 -33.73 -13.03 -20.56
CA THR A 289 -33.34 -13.31 -21.94
C THR A 289 -32.64 -12.12 -22.61
N ASN A 290 -32.77 -10.92 -22.02
CA ASN A 290 -32.28 -9.67 -22.60
C ASN A 290 -30.97 -9.22 -21.95
N GLU A 291 -30.11 -8.57 -22.74
CA GLU A 291 -28.86 -8.00 -22.24
C GLU A 291 -29.12 -6.89 -21.20
N GLN A 292 -28.34 -6.91 -20.12
CA GLN A 292 -28.41 -5.95 -19.03
C GLN A 292 -27.17 -5.08 -19.02
N TRP A 293 -27.38 -3.79 -19.32
CA TRP A 293 -26.30 -2.81 -19.36
C TRP A 293 -26.12 -2.15 -17.99
N VAL A 294 -24.92 -2.28 -17.43
CA VAL A 294 -24.54 -1.73 -16.13
C VAL A 294 -23.47 -0.66 -16.34
N HIS A 295 -23.78 0.58 -16.01
CA HIS A 295 -22.76 1.63 -15.90
C HIS A 295 -22.09 1.58 -14.53
N ILE A 296 -20.76 1.71 -14.53
CA ILE A 296 -19.93 1.75 -13.33
C ILE A 296 -19.22 3.10 -13.31
N ASP A 297 -19.49 3.90 -12.29
CA ASP A 297 -18.84 5.19 -12.10
C ASP A 297 -17.39 5.06 -11.59
N PRO A 298 -16.59 6.15 -11.69
CA PRO A 298 -15.20 6.14 -11.23
C PRO A 298 -15.07 5.76 -9.75
N PHE A 299 -15.96 6.25 -8.89
CA PHE A 299 -15.92 5.96 -7.45
C PHE A 299 -16.12 4.46 -7.17
N SER A 300 -17.11 3.81 -7.77
CA SER A 300 -17.37 2.39 -7.58
C SER A 300 -16.27 1.52 -8.19
N ALA A 301 -15.71 1.94 -9.33
CA ALA A 301 -14.53 1.32 -9.93
C ALA A 301 -13.31 1.37 -8.98
N MET A 302 -13.03 2.52 -8.37
CA MET A 302 -11.92 2.68 -7.41
C MET A 302 -12.15 1.92 -6.11
N ASN A 303 -13.41 1.70 -5.71
CA ASN A 303 -13.81 1.05 -4.47
C ASN A 303 -14.22 -0.43 -4.64
N GLY A 304 -13.55 -1.16 -5.52
CA GLY A 304 -13.55 -2.62 -5.52
C GLY A 304 -14.09 -3.32 -6.77
N ILE A 305 -14.60 -2.58 -7.76
CA ILE A 305 -15.04 -3.18 -9.03
C ILE A 305 -13.84 -3.34 -9.97
N SER A 306 -13.52 -4.60 -10.31
CA SER A 306 -12.49 -4.95 -11.29
C SER A 306 -13.08 -5.79 -12.42
N ARG A 307 -12.34 -5.95 -13.52
CA ARG A 307 -12.75 -6.84 -14.63
C ARG A 307 -12.95 -8.30 -14.20
N PHE A 308 -12.30 -8.74 -13.12
CA PHE A 308 -12.50 -10.08 -12.57
C PHE A 308 -13.84 -10.26 -11.84
N CYS A 309 -14.56 -9.16 -11.60
CA CYS A 309 -15.88 -9.17 -10.97
C CYS A 309 -17.01 -9.24 -12.02
N GLU A 310 -16.70 -9.01 -13.29
CA GLU A 310 -17.65 -8.97 -14.40
C GLU A 310 -18.06 -10.40 -14.78
N TYR A 311 -19.35 -10.61 -15.06
CA TYR A 311 -19.90 -11.87 -15.55
C TYR A 311 -20.20 -11.78 -17.04
N ASP A 312 -20.24 -12.93 -17.71
CA ASP A 312 -20.66 -13.03 -19.09
C ASP A 312 -22.17 -12.77 -19.25
N PHE A 313 -22.73 -13.10 -20.41
CA PHE A 313 -24.15 -12.94 -20.72
C PHE A 313 -25.07 -13.36 -19.54
N PRO A 314 -26.07 -12.54 -19.17
CA PRO A 314 -26.63 -11.39 -19.89
C PRO A 314 -25.97 -10.03 -19.61
N TRP A 315 -24.87 -9.97 -18.86
CA TRP A 315 -24.34 -8.71 -18.35
C TRP A 315 -23.41 -8.00 -19.35
N ARG A 316 -23.55 -6.69 -19.48
CA ARG A 316 -22.67 -5.79 -20.23
C ARG A 316 -22.29 -4.61 -19.35
N TYR A 317 -21.02 -4.26 -19.31
CA TYR A 317 -20.52 -3.20 -18.42
C TYR A 317 -19.96 -2.03 -19.22
N SER A 318 -20.29 -0.80 -18.81
CA SER A 318 -19.69 0.42 -19.31
C SER A 318 -19.01 1.19 -18.19
N LYS A 319 -17.79 1.67 -18.46
CA LYS A 319 -17.02 2.56 -17.58
C LYS A 319 -16.77 3.90 -18.26
N GLU A 320 -17.70 4.34 -19.10
CA GLU A 320 -17.61 5.64 -19.77
C GLU A 320 -17.57 6.75 -18.70
N GLU A 321 -16.45 7.48 -18.66
CA GLU A 321 -16.19 8.55 -17.72
C GLU A 321 -16.67 9.89 -18.28
N GLY A 322 -16.97 10.85 -17.40
CA GLY A 322 -17.33 12.21 -17.81
C GLY A 322 -18.77 12.43 -18.27
N ILE A 323 -19.66 11.46 -18.07
CA ILE A 323 -21.10 11.60 -18.34
C ILE A 323 -21.73 12.51 -17.26
N PRO A 324 -22.35 13.65 -17.62
CA PRO A 324 -23.09 14.48 -16.68
C PRO A 324 -24.32 13.76 -16.11
N LEU A 325 -24.70 14.07 -14.87
CA LEU A 325 -25.82 13.41 -14.19
C LEU A 325 -27.15 13.47 -14.96
N GLN A 326 -27.40 14.56 -15.67
CA GLN A 326 -28.61 14.78 -16.44
C GLN A 326 -28.65 13.94 -17.73
N GLU A 327 -27.49 13.57 -18.28
CA GLU A 327 -27.41 12.84 -19.55
C GLU A 327 -27.67 11.34 -19.38
N PHE A 328 -27.55 10.80 -18.16
CA PHE A 328 -27.78 9.37 -17.92
C PHE A 328 -29.17 8.91 -18.36
N CYS A 329 -30.19 9.76 -18.23
CA CYS A 329 -31.56 9.43 -18.65
C CYS A 329 -31.69 9.16 -20.16
N HIS A 330 -30.79 9.72 -20.97
CA HIS A 330 -30.74 9.53 -22.42
C HIS A 330 -29.88 8.33 -22.84
N ARG A 331 -29.15 7.71 -21.91
CA ARG A 331 -28.30 6.55 -22.18
C ARG A 331 -29.07 5.25 -21.95
N ASN A 332 -28.80 4.23 -22.78
CA ASN A 332 -29.43 2.91 -22.69
C ASN A 332 -28.79 2.02 -21.61
N PHE A 333 -28.73 2.50 -20.37
CA PHE A 333 -28.31 1.68 -19.22
C PHE A 333 -29.52 1.08 -18.52
N THR A 334 -29.40 -0.20 -18.14
CA THR A 334 -30.40 -0.90 -17.33
C THR A 334 -30.19 -0.61 -15.85
N TYR A 335 -28.93 -0.65 -15.41
CA TYR A 335 -28.52 -0.37 -14.03
C TYR A 335 -27.37 0.64 -14.00
N LEU A 336 -27.30 1.43 -12.94
CA LEU A 336 -26.15 2.27 -12.62
C LEU A 336 -25.61 1.87 -11.25
N ILE A 337 -24.29 1.76 -11.14
CA ILE A 337 -23.59 1.67 -9.85
C ILE A 337 -22.84 3.00 -9.70
N ASN A 338 -23.32 3.85 -8.80
CA ASN A 338 -22.96 5.26 -8.75
C ASN A 338 -22.76 5.76 -7.31
N GLU A 339 -21.86 6.73 -7.11
CA GLU A 339 -21.68 7.43 -5.82
C GLU A 339 -22.86 8.34 -5.46
N HIS A 340 -23.62 8.81 -6.45
CA HIS A 340 -24.69 9.77 -6.24
C HIS A 340 -26.00 9.07 -5.80
N PRO A 341 -26.69 9.62 -4.78
CA PRO A 341 -27.92 9.04 -4.23
C PRO A 341 -29.14 9.19 -5.14
N THR A 342 -29.10 10.13 -6.07
CA THR A 342 -30.21 10.44 -7.00
C THR A 342 -29.65 10.68 -8.39
N VAL A 343 -30.21 10.01 -9.39
CA VAL A 343 -29.85 10.18 -10.81
C VAL A 343 -31.14 10.28 -11.63
N ASP A 344 -31.24 11.29 -12.48
CA ASP A 344 -32.45 11.53 -13.28
C ASP A 344 -32.73 10.35 -14.22
N GLY A 345 -33.99 9.91 -14.28
CA GLY A 345 -34.41 8.74 -15.08
C GLY A 345 -34.16 7.37 -14.43
N PHE A 346 -33.53 7.33 -13.25
CA PHE A 346 -33.26 6.11 -12.51
C PHE A 346 -33.81 6.15 -11.09
N LYS A 347 -34.28 5.00 -10.61
CA LYS A 347 -34.73 4.82 -9.22
C LYS A 347 -33.66 4.08 -8.44
N CYS A 348 -33.31 4.61 -7.27
CA CYS A 348 -32.41 3.94 -6.35
C CYS A 348 -33.04 2.64 -5.83
N LEU A 349 -32.39 1.51 -6.10
CA LEU A 349 -32.86 0.16 -5.79
C LEU A 349 -32.39 -0.29 -4.40
N PHE A 350 -31.10 -0.13 -4.12
CA PHE A 350 -30.50 -0.39 -2.82
C PHE A 350 -29.15 0.33 -2.67
N THR A 351 -28.65 0.41 -1.44
CA THR A 351 -27.39 1.06 -1.10
C THR A 351 -26.42 0.09 -0.45
N ILE A 352 -25.13 0.33 -0.66
CA ILE A 352 -24.06 -0.35 0.06
C ILE A 352 -23.33 0.65 0.94
N ASN A 353 -23.31 0.32 2.22
CA ASN A 353 -22.60 1.08 3.23
C ASN A 353 -21.10 0.81 3.13
N GLY A 354 -20.30 1.86 3.21
CA GLY A 354 -18.85 1.80 3.33
C GLY A 354 -18.38 2.38 4.66
N PHE A 355 -17.13 2.10 5.03
CA PHE A 355 -16.50 2.73 6.18
C PHE A 355 -16.45 4.27 6.03
N SER A 356 -16.82 4.99 7.09
CA SER A 356 -16.74 6.45 7.14
C SER A 356 -15.74 6.92 8.19
N ARG A 357 -15.94 6.53 9.47
CA ARG A 357 -15.09 6.96 10.58
C ARG A 357 -15.10 6.00 11.76
N ALA A 358 -14.05 6.05 12.56
CA ALA A 358 -14.02 5.43 13.88
C ALA A 358 -14.51 6.43 14.93
N ARG A 359 -15.48 6.03 15.76
CA ARG A 359 -16.02 6.82 16.87
C ARG A 359 -15.73 6.12 18.20
N LEU A 360 -15.20 6.85 19.17
CA LEU A 360 -15.06 6.35 20.54
C LEU A 360 -16.40 6.43 21.28
N GLN A 361 -16.74 5.38 22.02
CA GLN A 361 -17.94 5.31 22.84
C GLN A 361 -17.65 4.68 24.21
N ALA A 362 -18.48 5.01 25.21
CA ALA A 362 -18.32 4.48 26.57
C ALA A 362 -18.76 3.02 26.73
N ARG A 363 -19.49 2.46 25.76
CA ARG A 363 -19.97 1.07 25.76
C ARG A 363 -18.96 0.15 25.07
N PHE A 364 -18.96 -1.13 25.42
CA PHE A 364 -18.15 -2.14 24.72
C PHE A 364 -18.82 -2.54 23.40
N PRO A 365 -18.10 -2.61 22.25
CA PRO A 365 -16.69 -2.26 22.08
C PRO A 365 -16.45 -0.74 22.10
N PRO A 366 -15.33 -0.26 22.69
CA PRO A 366 -15.08 1.17 22.90
C PRO A 366 -14.86 1.95 21.60
N VAL A 367 -14.56 1.27 20.50
CA VAL A 367 -14.40 1.85 19.17
C VAL A 367 -15.52 1.30 18.28
N LEU A 368 -16.38 2.19 17.80
CA LEU A 368 -17.42 1.89 16.82
C LEU A 368 -16.98 2.35 15.44
N LEU A 369 -17.00 1.44 14.46
CA LEU A 369 -16.79 1.77 13.05
C LEU A 369 -18.12 2.22 12.46
N VAL A 370 -18.25 3.52 12.24
CA VAL A 370 -19.44 4.12 11.62
C VAL A 370 -19.40 3.86 10.13
N LYS A 371 -20.50 3.30 9.62
CA LYS A 371 -20.72 3.05 8.20
C LYS A 371 -21.77 4.01 7.66
N GLU A 372 -21.56 4.49 6.45
CA GLU A 372 -22.47 5.41 5.75
C GLU A 372 -22.69 4.89 4.33
N PRO A 373 -23.83 5.18 3.70
CA PRO A 373 -24.06 4.79 2.31
C PRO A 373 -23.06 5.49 1.41
N LYS A 374 -22.31 4.70 0.62
CA LYS A 374 -21.26 5.19 -0.28
C LYS A 374 -21.52 4.87 -1.75
N VAL A 375 -22.19 3.75 -2.01
CA VAL A 375 -22.50 3.31 -3.38
C VAL A 375 -23.99 3.04 -3.47
N TYR A 376 -24.62 3.57 -4.50
CA TYR A 376 -26.05 3.49 -4.77
C TYR A 376 -26.24 2.73 -6.06
N ILE A 377 -27.09 1.71 -6.03
CA ILE A 377 -27.44 0.93 -7.20
C ILE A 377 -28.79 1.44 -7.69
N HIS A 378 -28.82 1.91 -8.92
CA HIS A 378 -30.02 2.47 -9.54
C HIS A 378 -30.51 1.60 -10.69
N GLY A 379 -31.81 1.59 -10.90
CA GLY A 379 -32.48 0.89 -12.01
C GLY A 379 -33.22 1.87 -12.90
N ASN A 380 -33.20 1.63 -14.20
CA ASN A 380 -33.87 2.50 -15.16
C ASN A 380 -35.41 2.41 -15.00
N ILE A 381 -36.06 3.56 -14.81
CA ILE A 381 -37.52 3.64 -14.56
C ILE A 381 -38.32 3.17 -15.78
N LEU A 382 -37.78 3.30 -16.99
CA LEU A 382 -38.43 2.84 -18.21
C LEU A 382 -38.44 1.31 -18.33
N ASN A 383 -37.59 0.60 -17.57
CA ASN A 383 -37.54 -0.85 -17.59
C ASN A 383 -38.50 -1.43 -16.54
N LYS A 384 -39.69 -1.85 -17.01
CA LYS A 384 -40.72 -2.45 -16.15
C LYS A 384 -40.24 -3.70 -15.42
N ASP A 385 -39.47 -4.56 -16.08
CA ASP A 385 -38.93 -5.78 -15.47
C ASP A 385 -38.01 -5.50 -14.28
N VAL A 386 -37.35 -4.34 -14.26
CA VAL A 386 -36.53 -3.89 -13.13
C VAL A 386 -37.43 -3.30 -12.04
N MET A 387 -38.42 -2.50 -12.41
CA MET A 387 -39.30 -1.80 -11.46
C MET A 387 -40.29 -2.71 -10.73
N ASP A 388 -40.74 -3.79 -11.38
CA ASP A 388 -41.68 -4.75 -10.81
C ASP A 388 -41.03 -5.72 -9.80
N ARG A 389 -39.70 -5.64 -9.61
CA ARG A 389 -38.97 -6.47 -8.64
C ARG A 389 -38.99 -5.86 -7.24
N ASN A 390 -38.97 -6.75 -6.25
CA ASN A 390 -38.77 -6.36 -4.86
C ASN A 390 -37.30 -6.03 -4.59
N TRP A 391 -37.02 -4.74 -4.45
CA TRP A 391 -35.70 -4.24 -4.06
C TRP A 391 -35.69 -3.79 -2.59
N PRO A 392 -34.55 -3.91 -1.88
CA PRO A 392 -34.42 -3.47 -0.48
C PRO A 392 -34.78 -2.00 -0.23
N GLY A 393 -34.70 -1.16 -1.25
CA GLY A 393 -34.86 0.28 -1.16
C GLY A 393 -33.58 0.98 -0.70
N CYS A 394 -33.52 2.27 -0.94
CA CYS A 394 -32.45 3.14 -0.46
C CYS A 394 -32.97 3.92 0.75
N TRP A 395 -32.35 3.70 1.92
CA TRP A 395 -32.71 4.31 3.20
C TRP A 395 -31.58 5.20 3.72
#